data_AF-A0A401IAV7-F1
#
_entry.id   AF-A0A401IAV7-F1
#
_cell.length_a   1.000
_cell.length_b   1.000
_cell.length_c   1.000
_cell.angle_alpha   90.00
_cell.angle_beta   90.00
_cell.angle_gamma   90.00
#
_symmetry.space_group_name_H-M   'P 1'
#
loop_
_entity.id
_entity.type
_entity.pdbx_description
1 polymer ?
#
loop_
_entity_poly.entity_id
_entity_poly.type
_entity_poly.pdbx_seq_one_letter_code
_entity_poly.pdbx_strand_id
1 'polypeptide(L)'
;MIRDVPLLDDVTNIQKVLACLGAELTYNDETEAMNIDATTLTSHEAPYELVRKMRASFLVMGPLLARMGQARISLPGGCAIGTRPIDQHLKGFEAMGADINLGHGYIEAKTDGRLRGAKIYLDVASVGATQNIMMAAALAEGTTTIENAAKEPEIVDLANYLNAMGATVRGAGTGMIRIEGAEDLHGADHTVIPDRVEAGTYMIAAAITGGDVYVEGAIADHLAPVISKMQEMGVSVIEDENGIRVQAEQALKSVDVKTLPHPGFPTDMQSQMMALLMVSEGTSVVTETVFENRFMHVEEFTKLQAHIKVEGRTAIVSGGTKLVGAKVCATDLRAGAALICAALRADGESEVTGIHHVDRGYVRLTEKLAALGADIRRVEAEPAVDAVEEAVVTMLGDLGADVDKKPVIAASAKPADSSKRDKDVAVLKAQPTWA
;
A
#
# COMPACT_ATOMS: atom_id res chain seq x y z
N MET A 1 -23.58 -0.46 4.40
CA MET A 1 -22.93 0.86 4.48
C MET A 1 -21.59 0.66 5.17
N ILE A 2 -20.53 1.25 4.66
CA ILE A 2 -19.20 1.23 5.28
C ILE A 2 -18.83 2.69 5.59
N ARG A 3 -18.49 2.99 6.84
CA ARG A 3 -18.16 4.33 7.37
C ARG A 3 -16.66 4.48 7.59
N ASP A 4 -16.20 5.72 7.69
CA ASP A 4 -14.80 6.10 7.85
C ASP A 4 -13.92 5.53 6.73
N VAL A 5 -14.44 5.58 5.50
CA VAL A 5 -13.75 5.07 4.32
C VAL A 5 -12.77 6.15 3.83
N PRO A 6 -11.45 5.91 3.87
CA PRO A 6 -10.48 6.93 3.49
C PRO A 6 -10.47 7.11 1.96
N LEU A 7 -10.44 8.37 1.50
CA LEU A 7 -10.38 8.70 0.08
C LEU A 7 -8.95 8.54 -0.47
N LEU A 8 -8.55 7.29 -0.69
CA LEU A 8 -7.24 6.89 -1.22
C LEU A 8 -7.35 6.40 -2.67
N ASP A 9 -6.23 6.42 -3.40
CA ASP A 9 -6.17 5.87 -4.77
C ASP A 9 -6.54 4.39 -4.83
N ASP A 10 -6.06 3.59 -3.85
CA ASP A 10 -6.35 2.15 -3.77
C ASP A 10 -7.86 1.91 -3.47
N VAL A 11 -8.48 2.77 -2.66
CA VAL A 11 -9.93 2.74 -2.39
C VAL A 11 -10.74 3.13 -3.64
N THR A 12 -10.29 4.15 -4.37
CA THR A 12 -10.89 4.53 -5.65
C THR A 12 -10.76 3.41 -6.69
N ASN A 13 -9.65 2.67 -6.67
CA ASN A 13 -9.44 1.56 -7.59
C ASN A 13 -10.35 0.35 -7.27
N ILE A 14 -10.51 -0.02 -5.99
CA ILE A 14 -11.41 -1.13 -5.64
C ILE A 14 -12.87 -0.79 -5.95
N GLN A 15 -13.30 0.47 -5.81
CA GLN A 15 -14.64 0.90 -6.26
C GLN A 15 -14.85 0.61 -7.74
N LYS A 16 -13.86 0.93 -8.58
CA LYS A 16 -13.92 0.65 -10.03
C LYS A 16 -13.98 -0.85 -10.32
N VAL A 17 -13.23 -1.66 -9.57
CA VAL A 17 -13.28 -3.13 -9.71
C VAL A 17 -14.68 -3.64 -9.37
N LEU A 18 -15.25 -3.24 -8.23
CA LEU A 18 -16.58 -3.67 -7.80
C LEU A 18 -17.68 -3.20 -8.78
N ALA A 19 -17.59 -1.97 -9.29
CA ALA A 19 -18.49 -1.47 -10.32
C ALA A 19 -18.43 -2.32 -11.61
N CYS A 20 -17.24 -2.73 -12.05
CA CYS A 20 -17.09 -3.63 -13.20
C CYS A 20 -17.66 -5.04 -12.95
N LEU A 21 -17.77 -5.47 -11.69
CA LEU A 21 -18.42 -6.73 -11.31
C LEU A 21 -19.96 -6.60 -11.27
N GLY A 22 -20.48 -5.38 -11.39
CA GLY A 22 -21.91 -5.08 -11.44
C GLY A 22 -22.50 -4.54 -10.13
N ALA A 23 -21.67 -4.31 -9.09
CA ALA A 23 -22.13 -3.66 -7.87
C ALA A 23 -22.36 -2.16 -8.10
N GLU A 24 -23.37 -1.59 -7.46
CA GLU A 24 -23.62 -0.15 -7.46
C GLU A 24 -22.99 0.48 -6.22
N LEU A 25 -22.22 1.55 -6.41
CA LEU A 25 -21.50 2.21 -5.33
C LEU A 25 -21.84 3.69 -5.29
N THR A 26 -21.98 4.23 -4.08
CA THR A 26 -22.13 5.68 -3.87
C THR A 26 -21.28 6.08 -2.67
N TYR A 27 -20.37 7.02 -2.88
CA TYR A 27 -19.57 7.61 -1.83
C TYR A 27 -20.18 8.95 -1.42
N ASN A 28 -20.29 9.19 -0.12
CA ASN A 28 -20.70 10.47 0.44
C ASN A 28 -19.50 11.14 1.09
N ASP A 29 -19.00 12.21 0.46
CA ASP A 29 -17.83 12.95 0.90
C ASP A 29 -18.00 13.61 2.28
N GLU A 30 -19.23 14.02 2.65
CA GLU A 30 -19.50 14.72 3.92
C GLU A 30 -19.47 13.78 5.13
N THR A 31 -19.82 12.51 4.92
CA THR A 31 -19.94 11.50 5.98
C THR A 31 -18.86 10.42 5.89
N GLU A 32 -17.95 10.54 4.92
CA GLU A 32 -16.90 9.56 4.61
C GLU A 32 -17.45 8.12 4.51
N ALA A 33 -18.66 7.99 3.96
CA ALA A 33 -19.41 6.74 3.93
C ALA A 33 -19.59 6.21 2.52
N MET A 34 -19.35 4.90 2.35
CA MET A 34 -19.60 4.15 1.14
C MET A 34 -20.88 3.32 1.27
N ASN A 35 -21.83 3.55 0.38
CA ASN A 35 -22.93 2.62 0.15
C ASN A 35 -22.57 1.68 -1.00
N ILE A 36 -22.78 0.38 -0.80
CA ILE A 36 -22.50 -0.66 -1.79
C ILE A 36 -23.74 -1.54 -1.90
N ASP A 37 -24.37 -1.53 -3.07
CA ASP A 37 -25.40 -2.49 -3.43
C ASP A 37 -24.78 -3.59 -4.30
N ALA A 38 -24.77 -4.81 -3.76
CA ALA A 38 -24.29 -6.00 -4.45
C ALA A 38 -25.40 -7.08 -4.53
N THR A 39 -26.68 -6.70 -4.55
CA THR A 39 -27.78 -7.65 -4.76
C THR A 39 -27.67 -8.35 -6.10
N THR A 40 -27.23 -7.61 -7.13
CA THR A 40 -27.02 -8.12 -8.48
C THR A 40 -25.55 -7.97 -8.85
N LEU A 41 -24.91 -9.07 -9.25
CA LEU A 41 -23.59 -9.05 -9.88
C LEU A 41 -23.74 -9.51 -11.32
N THR A 42 -23.10 -8.80 -12.25
CA THR A 42 -23.22 -9.05 -13.70
C THR A 42 -21.98 -9.70 -14.29
N SER A 43 -20.88 -9.76 -13.53
CA SER A 43 -19.61 -10.32 -13.99
C SER A 43 -18.89 -11.01 -12.84
N HIS A 44 -18.10 -12.03 -13.18
CA HIS A 44 -17.17 -12.72 -12.29
C HIS A 44 -15.70 -12.46 -12.68
N GLU A 45 -15.47 -11.55 -13.64
CA GLU A 45 -14.15 -11.21 -14.16
C GLU A 45 -13.70 -9.83 -13.68
N ALA A 46 -12.56 -9.78 -12.98
CA ALA A 46 -11.92 -8.53 -12.58
C ALA A 46 -10.98 -8.02 -13.70
N PRO A 47 -11.19 -6.80 -14.23
CA PRO A 47 -10.43 -6.32 -15.39
C PRO A 47 -8.93 -6.22 -15.14
N TYR A 48 -8.13 -6.71 -16.10
CA TYR A 48 -6.66 -6.66 -16.10
C TYR A 48 -6.10 -5.28 -15.72
N GLU A 49 -6.64 -4.23 -16.34
CA GLU A 49 -6.18 -2.85 -16.17
C GLU A 49 -6.30 -2.30 -14.75
N LEU A 50 -7.24 -2.81 -13.96
CA LEU A 50 -7.45 -2.42 -12.57
C LEU A 50 -6.67 -3.32 -11.61
N VAL A 51 -6.60 -4.63 -11.92
CA VAL A 51 -5.86 -5.62 -11.12
C VAL A 51 -4.36 -5.35 -11.18
N ARG A 52 -3.82 -4.99 -12.35
CA ARG A 52 -2.38 -4.69 -12.49
C ARG A 52 -1.93 -3.45 -11.72
N LYS A 53 -2.85 -2.50 -11.48
CA LYS A 53 -2.58 -1.27 -10.72
C LYS A 53 -2.53 -1.53 -9.22
N MET A 54 -3.31 -2.49 -8.72
CA MET A 54 -3.39 -2.79 -7.31
C MET A 54 -3.48 -4.30 -7.08
N ARG A 55 -2.40 -4.89 -6.58
CA ARG A 55 -2.33 -6.33 -6.25
C ARG A 55 -3.45 -6.76 -5.28
N ALA A 56 -3.87 -5.88 -4.37
CA ALA A 56 -4.95 -6.15 -3.42
C ALA A 56 -6.31 -6.42 -4.09
N SER A 57 -6.48 -6.06 -5.37
CA SER A 57 -7.67 -6.41 -6.15
C SER A 57 -7.91 -7.93 -6.21
N PHE A 58 -6.89 -8.75 -5.96
CA PHE A 58 -7.03 -10.20 -5.84
C PHE A 58 -7.96 -10.66 -4.70
N LEU A 59 -8.26 -9.77 -3.73
CA LEU A 59 -9.17 -10.07 -2.61
C LEU A 59 -10.64 -10.22 -3.04
N VAL A 60 -11.01 -9.87 -4.26
CA VAL A 60 -12.37 -10.14 -4.78
C VAL A 60 -12.57 -11.61 -5.14
N MET A 61 -11.49 -12.41 -5.23
CA MET A 61 -11.58 -13.81 -5.68
C MET A 61 -12.40 -14.68 -4.73
N GLY A 62 -12.13 -14.62 -3.43
CA GLY A 62 -12.84 -15.41 -2.42
C GLY A 62 -14.35 -15.12 -2.41
N PRO A 63 -14.77 -13.84 -2.29
CA PRO A 63 -16.17 -13.45 -2.37
C PRO A 63 -16.85 -13.83 -3.68
N LEU A 64 -16.20 -13.66 -4.84
CA LEU A 64 -16.78 -14.04 -6.13
C LEU A 64 -16.99 -15.55 -6.24
N LEU A 65 -16.00 -16.34 -5.81
CA LEU A 65 -16.10 -17.79 -5.81
C LEU A 65 -17.24 -18.29 -4.90
N ALA A 66 -17.40 -17.66 -3.72
CA ALA A 66 -18.47 -17.96 -2.79
C ALA A 66 -19.87 -17.55 -3.30
N ARG A 67 -19.98 -16.40 -3.97
CA ARG A 67 -21.26 -15.84 -4.43
C ARG A 67 -21.72 -16.35 -5.80
N MET A 68 -20.77 -16.62 -6.70
CA MET A 68 -21.05 -16.92 -8.11
C MET A 68 -20.58 -18.32 -8.53
N GLY A 69 -19.87 -19.05 -7.65
CA GLY A 69 -19.28 -20.35 -7.97
C GLY A 69 -18.11 -20.28 -8.95
N GLN A 70 -17.72 -19.08 -9.39
CA GLN A 70 -16.63 -18.86 -10.33
C GLN A 70 -16.02 -17.46 -10.18
N ALA A 71 -14.72 -17.36 -10.47
CA ALA A 71 -13.99 -16.10 -10.49
C ALA A 71 -12.87 -16.16 -11.54
N ARG A 72 -12.65 -15.05 -12.25
CA ARG A 72 -11.57 -14.88 -13.23
C ARG A 72 -10.82 -13.59 -12.95
N ILE A 73 -9.55 -13.69 -12.58
CA ILE A 73 -8.75 -12.53 -12.18
C ILE A 73 -7.38 -12.60 -12.85
N SER A 74 -6.86 -11.48 -13.31
CA SER A 74 -5.49 -11.45 -13.83
C SER A 74 -4.46 -11.81 -12.76
N LEU A 75 -3.43 -12.56 -13.16
CA LEU A 75 -2.26 -12.80 -12.32
C LEU A 75 -1.66 -11.45 -11.90
N PRO A 76 -1.58 -11.17 -10.59
CA PRO A 76 -0.96 -9.93 -10.15
C PRO A 76 0.55 -9.99 -10.46
N GLY A 77 1.07 -8.95 -11.11
CA GLY A 77 2.46 -8.87 -11.53
C GLY A 77 3.48 -8.83 -10.39
N GLY A 78 4.75 -8.61 -10.75
CA GLY A 78 5.85 -8.44 -9.79
C GLY A 78 5.64 -7.23 -8.87
N CYS A 79 6.18 -7.31 -7.65
CA CYS A 79 6.13 -6.24 -6.66
C CYS A 79 7.57 -5.84 -6.28
N ALA A 80 7.85 -4.53 -6.22
CA ALA A 80 9.21 -4.03 -6.00
C ALA A 80 9.82 -4.45 -4.65
N ILE A 81 8.99 -4.65 -3.62
CA ILE A 81 9.43 -4.97 -2.25
C ILE A 81 9.72 -6.47 -2.02
N GLY A 82 9.39 -7.34 -2.98
CA GLY A 82 9.68 -8.77 -2.88
C GLY A 82 8.70 -9.68 -3.62
N THR A 83 9.02 -10.98 -3.62
CA THR A 83 8.11 -12.00 -4.13
C THR A 83 6.91 -12.13 -3.20
N ARG A 84 5.70 -12.13 -3.77
CA ARG A 84 4.44 -12.21 -3.03
C ARG A 84 3.55 -13.27 -3.66
N PRO A 85 3.89 -14.56 -3.56
CA PRO A 85 3.14 -15.60 -4.25
C PRO A 85 1.68 -15.65 -3.74
N ILE A 86 0.80 -16.19 -4.58
CA ILE A 86 -0.64 -16.36 -4.28
C ILE A 86 -1.00 -17.81 -3.95
N ASP A 87 0.00 -18.68 -3.90
CA ASP A 87 -0.11 -20.13 -3.67
C ASP A 87 -0.98 -20.46 -2.46
N GLN A 88 -0.82 -19.74 -1.34
CA GLN A 88 -1.61 -19.97 -0.13
C GLN A 88 -3.10 -19.67 -0.31
N HIS A 89 -3.45 -18.72 -1.19
CA HIS A 89 -4.85 -18.46 -1.51
C HIS A 89 -5.44 -19.61 -2.33
N LEU A 90 -4.71 -20.02 -3.38
CA LEU A 90 -5.13 -21.07 -4.29
C LEU A 90 -5.27 -22.42 -3.55
N LYS A 91 -4.28 -22.76 -2.72
CA LYS A 91 -4.30 -23.91 -1.80
C LYS A 91 -5.57 -23.92 -0.93
N GLY A 92 -5.95 -22.77 -0.41
CA GLY A 92 -7.17 -22.64 0.40
C GLY A 92 -8.44 -22.90 -0.40
N PHE A 93 -8.56 -22.33 -1.60
CA PHE A 93 -9.71 -22.55 -2.48
C PHE A 93 -9.81 -24.01 -2.98
N GLU A 94 -8.69 -24.63 -3.37
CA GLU A 94 -8.63 -26.05 -3.76
C GLU A 94 -9.07 -26.97 -2.61
N ALA A 95 -8.61 -26.70 -1.39
CA ALA A 95 -9.03 -27.46 -0.21
C ALA A 95 -10.54 -27.35 0.05
N MET A 96 -11.16 -26.24 -0.36
CA MET A 96 -12.61 -26.02 -0.30
C MET A 96 -13.37 -26.56 -1.52
N GLY A 97 -12.70 -27.27 -2.44
CA GLY A 97 -13.32 -27.92 -3.60
C GLY A 97 -13.42 -27.04 -4.85
N ALA A 98 -12.60 -26.00 -4.97
CA ALA A 98 -12.47 -25.25 -6.22
C ALA A 98 -11.49 -25.93 -7.19
N ASP A 99 -11.85 -25.97 -8.47
CA ASP A 99 -10.94 -26.27 -9.58
C ASP A 99 -10.25 -24.98 -10.02
N ILE A 100 -8.92 -24.99 -10.09
CA ILE A 100 -8.10 -23.83 -10.40
C ILE A 100 -7.31 -24.06 -11.68
N ASN A 101 -7.46 -23.14 -12.63
CA ASN A 101 -6.72 -23.14 -13.87
C ASN A 101 -5.90 -21.84 -14.00
N LEU A 102 -4.60 -21.98 -14.25
CA LEU A 102 -3.69 -20.87 -14.52
C LEU A 102 -3.31 -20.90 -15.99
N GLY A 103 -3.69 -19.85 -16.73
CA GLY A 103 -3.44 -19.78 -18.16
C GLY A 103 -3.59 -18.37 -18.71
N HIS A 104 -2.82 -18.05 -19.76
CA HIS A 104 -2.92 -16.80 -20.52
C HIS A 104 -2.87 -15.50 -19.68
N GLY A 105 -2.20 -15.52 -18.53
CA GLY A 105 -2.11 -14.34 -17.64
C GLY A 105 -3.28 -14.19 -16.66
N TYR A 106 -4.15 -15.19 -16.56
CA TYR A 106 -5.32 -15.23 -15.67
C TYR A 106 -5.28 -16.43 -14.73
N ILE A 107 -5.99 -16.25 -13.62
CA ILE A 107 -6.37 -17.29 -12.68
C ILE A 107 -7.88 -17.44 -12.81
N GLU A 108 -8.31 -18.65 -13.15
CA GLU A 108 -9.70 -19.03 -13.18
C GLU A 108 -9.93 -20.03 -12.05
N ALA A 109 -10.90 -19.75 -11.17
CA ALA A 109 -11.37 -20.70 -10.17
C ALA A 109 -12.85 -20.94 -10.36
N LYS A 110 -13.26 -22.21 -10.26
CA LYS A 110 -14.66 -22.64 -10.39
C LYS A 110 -14.99 -23.71 -9.37
N THR A 111 -16.25 -23.80 -8.97
CA THR A 111 -16.76 -24.90 -8.15
C THR A 111 -18.16 -25.29 -8.60
N ASP A 112 -18.47 -26.58 -8.53
CA ASP A 112 -19.79 -27.08 -8.88
C ASP A 112 -20.75 -26.87 -7.70
N GLY A 113 -21.46 -25.75 -7.72
CA GLY A 113 -22.38 -25.35 -6.65
C GLY A 113 -21.69 -24.45 -5.62
N ARG A 114 -21.74 -24.84 -4.35
CA ARG A 114 -21.10 -24.10 -3.25
C ARG A 114 -19.75 -24.71 -2.93
N LEU A 115 -18.81 -23.85 -2.51
CA LEU A 115 -17.59 -24.30 -1.85
C LEU A 115 -17.94 -25.13 -0.62
N ARG A 116 -17.04 -26.01 -0.20
CA ARG A 116 -17.19 -26.87 0.98
C ARG A 116 -16.26 -26.43 2.10
N GLY A 117 -16.72 -26.62 3.34
CA GLY A 117 -15.92 -26.43 4.53
C GLY A 117 -14.69 -27.34 4.52
N ALA A 118 -13.53 -26.80 4.91
CA ALA A 118 -12.26 -27.51 4.88
C ALA A 118 -11.37 -27.17 6.06
N LYS A 119 -10.45 -28.07 6.40
CA LYS A 119 -9.35 -27.77 7.33
C LYS A 119 -8.11 -27.37 6.53
N ILE A 120 -7.65 -26.14 6.71
CA ILE A 120 -6.60 -25.52 5.90
C ILE A 120 -5.47 -25.09 6.83
N TYR A 121 -4.26 -25.59 6.59
CA TYR A 121 -3.05 -25.11 7.25
C TYR A 121 -2.26 -24.21 6.31
N LEU A 122 -2.06 -22.95 6.70
CA LEU A 122 -1.25 -22.00 5.93
C LEU A 122 0.23 -22.16 6.26
N ASP A 123 1.07 -22.28 5.23
CA ASP A 123 2.52 -22.46 5.42
C ASP A 123 3.18 -21.17 5.91
N VAL A 124 2.58 -20.02 5.59
CA VAL A 124 2.92 -18.70 6.11
C VAL A 124 1.65 -17.99 6.57
N ALA A 125 1.73 -17.19 7.63
CA ALA A 125 0.61 -16.39 8.13
C ALA A 125 0.30 -15.21 7.19
N SER A 126 -0.23 -15.51 6.00
CA SER A 126 -0.54 -14.53 4.95
C SER A 126 -1.84 -13.81 5.29
N VAL A 127 -1.75 -12.48 5.45
CA VAL A 127 -2.91 -11.59 5.63
C VAL A 127 -3.92 -11.77 4.50
N GLY A 128 -3.45 -11.67 3.25
CA GLY A 128 -4.31 -11.77 2.08
C GLY A 128 -4.97 -13.16 1.94
N ALA A 129 -4.22 -14.24 2.20
CA ALA A 129 -4.78 -15.60 2.09
C ALA A 129 -5.84 -15.83 3.17
N THR A 130 -5.56 -15.39 4.41
CA THR A 130 -6.51 -15.45 5.52
C THR A 130 -7.81 -14.72 5.18
N GLN A 131 -7.71 -13.48 4.66
CA GLN A 131 -8.89 -12.69 4.24
C GLN A 131 -9.69 -13.40 3.13
N ASN A 132 -9.02 -13.83 2.06
CA ASN A 132 -9.68 -14.44 0.91
C ASN A 132 -10.40 -15.75 1.28
N ILE A 133 -9.74 -16.62 2.04
CA ILE A 133 -10.31 -17.89 2.48
C ILE A 133 -11.44 -17.66 3.48
N MET A 134 -11.28 -16.71 4.40
CA MET A 134 -12.33 -16.37 5.38
C MET A 134 -13.60 -15.84 4.69
N MET A 135 -13.46 -14.94 3.72
CA MET A 135 -14.60 -14.46 2.92
C MET A 135 -15.23 -15.57 2.08
N ALA A 136 -14.41 -16.45 1.48
CA ALA A 136 -14.92 -17.59 0.72
C ALA A 136 -15.71 -18.58 1.60
N ALA A 137 -15.20 -18.82 2.81
CA ALA A 137 -15.80 -19.75 3.77
C ALA A 137 -17.11 -19.26 4.38
N ALA A 138 -17.37 -17.94 4.37
CA ALA A 138 -18.58 -17.35 4.93
C ALA A 138 -19.88 -17.87 4.29
N LEU A 139 -19.82 -18.35 3.04
CA LEU A 139 -20.94 -18.98 2.33
C LEU A 139 -20.63 -20.44 1.91
N ALA A 140 -19.56 -21.06 2.41
CA ALA A 140 -19.28 -22.47 2.09
C ALA A 140 -20.23 -23.43 2.82
N GLU A 141 -20.49 -24.61 2.27
CA GLU A 141 -21.24 -25.66 2.94
C GLU A 141 -20.40 -26.32 4.04
N GLY A 142 -20.79 -26.11 5.30
CA GLY A 142 -20.14 -26.71 6.46
C GLY A 142 -19.16 -25.78 7.15
N THR A 143 -18.14 -26.35 7.80
CA THR A 143 -17.19 -25.59 8.62
C THR A 143 -15.81 -25.56 7.98
N THR A 144 -15.24 -24.36 7.86
CA THR A 144 -13.83 -24.16 7.52
C THR A 144 -13.03 -23.82 8.77
N THR A 145 -11.82 -24.38 8.89
CA THR A 145 -10.85 -24.00 9.91
C THR A 145 -9.54 -23.61 9.23
N ILE A 146 -9.09 -22.38 9.46
CA ILE A 146 -7.81 -21.85 8.99
C ILE A 146 -6.82 -21.92 10.16
N GLU A 147 -5.79 -22.74 10.04
CA GLU A 147 -4.68 -22.85 10.99
C GLU A 147 -3.47 -22.05 10.51
N ASN A 148 -2.72 -21.49 11.46
CA ASN A 148 -1.65 -20.52 11.20
C ASN A 148 -2.17 -19.26 10.48
N ALA A 149 -3.39 -18.83 10.86
CA ALA A 149 -4.01 -17.63 10.31
C ALA A 149 -3.26 -16.35 10.69
N ALA A 150 -3.37 -15.35 9.83
CA ALA A 150 -2.98 -13.97 10.11
C ALA A 150 -3.78 -13.42 11.30
N LYS A 151 -3.15 -12.56 12.11
CA LYS A 151 -3.69 -12.08 13.41
C LYS A 151 -3.87 -10.57 13.46
N GLU A 152 -3.53 -9.90 12.37
CA GLU A 152 -3.56 -8.46 12.24
C GLU A 152 -4.95 -7.89 12.60
N PRO A 153 -5.03 -6.67 13.16
CA PRO A 153 -6.31 -6.04 13.49
C PRO A 153 -7.30 -6.00 12.32
N GLU A 154 -6.79 -5.86 11.09
CA GLU A 154 -7.58 -5.87 9.87
C GLU A 154 -8.29 -7.23 9.61
N ILE A 155 -7.76 -8.34 10.14
CA ILE A 155 -8.42 -9.66 10.11
C ILE A 155 -9.59 -9.70 11.08
N VAL A 156 -9.41 -9.13 12.28
CA VAL A 156 -10.45 -9.03 13.30
C VAL A 156 -11.59 -8.15 12.81
N ASP A 157 -11.27 -7.00 12.20
CA ASP A 157 -12.26 -6.09 11.63
C ASP A 157 -13.10 -6.76 10.53
N LEU A 158 -12.45 -7.47 9.60
CA LEU A 158 -13.15 -8.21 8.55
C LEU A 158 -14.04 -9.33 9.13
N ALA A 159 -13.58 -10.05 10.16
CA ALA A 159 -14.38 -11.07 10.83
C ALA A 159 -15.62 -10.46 11.51
N ASN A 160 -15.47 -9.30 12.15
CA ASN A 160 -16.59 -8.57 12.75
C ASN A 160 -17.59 -8.12 11.68
N TYR A 161 -17.10 -7.62 10.55
CA TYR A 161 -17.95 -7.24 9.43
C TYR A 161 -18.73 -8.43 8.86
N LEU A 162 -18.07 -9.57 8.63
CA LEU A 162 -18.73 -10.79 8.16
C LEU A 162 -19.78 -11.30 9.17
N ASN A 163 -19.48 -11.25 10.47
CA ASN A 163 -20.44 -11.58 11.52
C ASN A 163 -21.66 -10.64 11.51
N ALA A 164 -21.44 -9.33 11.30
CA ALA A 164 -22.52 -8.35 11.17
C ALA A 164 -23.39 -8.58 9.93
N MET A 165 -22.85 -9.23 8.88
CA MET A 165 -23.59 -9.65 7.69
C MET A 165 -24.32 -11.00 7.85
N GLY A 166 -24.17 -11.68 9.00
CA GLY A 166 -24.83 -12.97 9.29
C GLY A 166 -23.92 -14.20 9.19
N ALA A 167 -22.63 -14.05 8.92
CA ALA A 167 -21.69 -15.17 9.00
C ALA A 167 -21.43 -15.59 10.45
N THR A 168 -20.84 -16.77 10.66
CA THR A 168 -20.32 -17.19 11.97
C THR A 168 -18.81 -17.41 11.89
N VAL A 169 -18.05 -16.38 12.25
CA VAL A 169 -16.58 -16.35 12.27
C VAL A 169 -16.09 -16.21 13.71
N ARG A 170 -15.25 -17.15 14.17
CA ARG A 170 -14.68 -17.18 15.52
C ARG A 170 -13.16 -17.37 15.49
N GLY A 171 -12.47 -16.77 16.46
CA GLY A 171 -11.02 -16.93 16.63
C GLY A 171 -10.15 -15.97 15.80
N ALA A 172 -10.73 -14.99 15.12
CA ALA A 172 -9.97 -13.90 14.49
C ALA A 172 -9.10 -13.17 15.52
N GLY A 173 -7.87 -12.81 15.15
CA GLY A 173 -6.83 -12.33 16.08
C GLY A 173 -6.02 -13.45 16.74
N THR A 174 -6.44 -14.71 16.58
CA THR A 174 -5.68 -15.90 17.01
C THR A 174 -5.10 -16.65 15.81
N GLY A 175 -4.24 -17.65 16.06
CA GLY A 175 -3.67 -18.47 14.99
C GLY A 175 -4.63 -19.49 14.38
N MET A 176 -5.88 -19.55 14.86
CA MET A 176 -6.90 -20.49 14.39
C MET A 176 -8.24 -19.76 14.22
N ILE A 177 -8.73 -19.69 12.99
CA ILE A 177 -10.03 -19.08 12.67
C ILE A 177 -10.98 -20.19 12.22
N ARG A 178 -12.15 -20.27 12.86
CA ARG A 178 -13.23 -21.20 12.51
C ARG A 178 -14.40 -20.42 11.91
N ILE A 179 -14.83 -20.84 10.72
CA ILE A 179 -15.93 -20.24 9.99
C ILE A 179 -16.99 -21.30 9.74
N GLU A 180 -18.22 -21.05 10.17
CA GLU A 180 -19.40 -21.85 9.82
C GLU A 180 -20.16 -21.09 8.73
N GLY A 181 -20.22 -21.67 7.53
CA GLY A 181 -20.80 -20.97 6.39
C GLY A 181 -22.31 -20.85 6.51
N ALA A 182 -22.81 -19.66 6.18
CA ALA A 182 -24.24 -19.32 6.19
C ALA A 182 -24.88 -19.64 4.83
N GLU A 183 -26.21 -19.79 4.80
CA GLU A 183 -26.94 -19.96 3.54
C GLU A 183 -26.83 -18.70 2.66
N ASP A 184 -27.04 -17.54 3.28
CA ASP A 184 -26.95 -16.21 2.69
C ASP A 184 -26.32 -15.20 3.67
N LEU A 185 -25.91 -14.05 3.14
CA LEU A 185 -25.44 -12.90 3.91
C LEU A 185 -26.28 -11.68 3.55
N HIS A 186 -26.49 -10.79 4.50
CA HIS A 186 -27.20 -9.53 4.30
C HIS A 186 -26.26 -8.32 4.36
N GLY A 187 -26.75 -7.16 3.92
CA GLY A 187 -26.03 -5.90 4.09
C GLY A 187 -25.90 -5.55 5.58
N ALA A 188 -24.79 -4.91 5.94
CA ALA A 188 -24.52 -4.44 7.31
C ALA A 188 -24.03 -2.99 7.29
N ASP A 189 -24.20 -2.29 8.42
CA ASP A 189 -23.53 -1.03 8.72
C ASP A 189 -22.26 -1.35 9.49
N HIS A 190 -21.12 -0.81 9.05
CA HIS A 190 -19.81 -1.11 9.62
C HIS A 190 -18.91 0.13 9.56
N THR A 191 -18.17 0.39 10.62
CA THR A 191 -17.18 1.47 10.67
C THR A 191 -15.80 0.84 10.59
N VAL A 192 -14.99 1.26 9.62
CA VAL A 192 -13.64 0.73 9.43
C VAL A 192 -12.78 1.10 10.64
N ILE A 193 -11.92 0.18 11.08
CA ILE A 193 -10.99 0.49 12.18
C ILE A 193 -10.00 1.61 11.79
N PRO A 194 -9.50 2.39 12.77
CA PRO A 194 -8.46 3.38 12.53
C PRO A 194 -7.19 2.79 11.91
N ASP A 195 -6.55 3.51 10.98
CA ASP A 195 -5.30 3.07 10.34
C ASP A 195 -4.13 3.16 11.34
N ARG A 196 -3.75 2.00 11.88
CA ARG A 196 -2.62 1.88 12.81
C ARG A 196 -1.28 2.31 12.20
N VAL A 197 -1.07 2.15 10.90
CA VAL A 197 0.18 2.54 10.23
C VAL A 197 0.25 4.05 10.03
N GLU A 198 -0.88 4.69 9.70
CA GLU A 198 -0.98 6.15 9.69
C GLU A 198 -0.71 6.72 11.09
N ALA A 199 -1.41 6.19 12.12
CA ALA A 199 -1.20 6.60 13.50
C ALA A 199 0.27 6.45 13.93
N GLY A 200 0.88 5.27 13.70
CA GLY A 200 2.29 5.02 13.98
C GLY A 200 3.23 5.98 13.23
N THR A 201 2.89 6.40 12.01
CA THR A 201 3.70 7.35 11.24
C THR A 201 3.69 8.74 11.90
N TYR A 202 2.55 9.21 12.38
CA TYR A 202 2.49 10.47 13.14
C TYR A 202 3.19 10.38 14.49
N MET A 203 3.13 9.22 15.16
CA MET A 203 3.91 8.97 16.38
C MET A 203 5.42 9.10 16.11
N ILE A 204 5.91 8.53 15.00
CA ILE A 204 7.30 8.67 14.58
C ILE A 204 7.63 10.13 14.22
N ALA A 205 6.75 10.83 13.50
CA ALA A 205 6.93 12.23 13.14
C ALA A 205 7.05 13.14 14.38
N ALA A 206 6.25 12.89 15.42
CA ALA A 206 6.37 13.57 16.70
C ALA A 206 7.72 13.27 17.38
N ALA A 207 8.11 12.00 17.41
CA ALA A 207 9.35 11.60 18.07
C ALA A 207 10.61 12.11 17.37
N ILE A 208 10.67 12.06 16.03
CA ILE A 208 11.86 12.45 15.26
C ILE A 208 12.11 13.96 15.30
N THR A 209 11.05 14.74 15.50
CA THR A 209 11.10 16.21 15.60
C THR A 209 11.28 16.71 17.04
N GLY A 210 11.17 15.83 18.03
CA GLY A 210 11.17 16.22 19.45
C GLY A 210 9.89 16.95 19.88
N GLY A 211 8.77 16.68 19.20
CA GLY A 211 7.49 17.35 19.42
C GLY A 211 6.60 16.72 20.50
N ASP A 212 5.39 17.27 20.62
CA ASP A 212 4.27 16.76 21.43
C ASP A 212 3.03 16.69 20.54
N VAL A 213 2.60 15.48 20.20
CA VAL A 213 1.45 15.24 19.30
C VAL A 213 0.47 14.29 19.96
N TYR A 214 -0.82 14.62 19.88
CA TYR A 214 -1.91 13.72 20.21
C TYR A 214 -2.49 13.13 18.93
N VAL A 215 -2.41 11.81 18.79
CA VAL A 215 -2.95 11.05 17.66
C VAL A 215 -4.31 10.51 18.06
N GLU A 216 -5.36 11.27 17.71
CA GLU A 216 -6.75 10.90 17.95
C GLU A 216 -7.15 9.64 17.17
N GLY A 217 -7.97 8.79 17.78
CA GLY A 217 -8.46 7.53 17.22
C GLY A 217 -7.42 6.39 17.20
N ALA A 218 -6.16 6.65 17.59
CA ALA A 218 -5.15 5.61 17.64
C ALA A 218 -5.47 4.57 18.74
N ILE A 219 -5.52 3.30 18.38
CA ILE A 219 -5.75 2.18 19.30
C ILE A 219 -4.41 1.57 19.70
N ALA A 220 -4.03 1.71 20.97
CA ALA A 220 -2.72 1.28 21.47
C ALA A 220 -2.45 -0.21 21.26
N ASP A 221 -3.45 -1.06 21.48
CA ASP A 221 -3.34 -2.52 21.29
C ASP A 221 -2.96 -2.91 19.85
N HIS A 222 -3.36 -2.11 18.85
CA HIS A 222 -3.00 -2.36 17.45
C HIS A 222 -1.53 -2.01 17.14
N LEU A 223 -0.90 -1.23 18.02
CA LEU A 223 0.45 -0.66 17.88
C LEU A 223 1.42 -1.07 18.99
N ALA A 224 1.03 -1.98 19.88
CA ALA A 224 1.82 -2.43 21.04
C ALA A 224 3.33 -2.64 20.75
N PRO A 225 3.77 -3.35 19.69
CA PRO A 225 5.21 -3.53 19.43
C PRO A 225 5.92 -2.23 18.99
N VAL A 226 5.20 -1.31 18.33
CA VAL A 226 5.74 0.00 17.93
C VAL A 226 5.89 0.87 19.17
N ILE A 227 4.85 0.93 20.02
CA ILE A 227 4.84 1.66 21.29
C ILE A 227 5.98 1.18 22.18
N SER A 228 6.12 -0.14 22.37
CA SER A 228 7.19 -0.74 23.18
C SER A 228 8.56 -0.29 22.69
N LYS A 229 8.81 -0.32 21.36
CA LYS A 229 10.09 0.10 20.80
C LYS A 229 10.34 1.60 20.97
N MET A 230 9.33 2.44 20.79
CA MET A 230 9.45 3.88 21.03
C MET A 230 9.74 4.20 22.51
N GLN A 231 9.10 3.50 23.44
CA GLN A 231 9.36 3.63 24.87
C GLN A 231 10.78 3.16 25.25
N GLU A 232 11.29 2.07 24.65
CA GLU A 232 12.68 1.63 24.81
C GLU A 232 13.68 2.70 24.33
N MET A 233 13.33 3.47 23.29
CA MET A 233 14.11 4.61 22.81
C MET A 233 14.04 5.83 23.74
N GLY A 234 13.13 5.84 24.72
CA GLY A 234 12.92 6.96 25.65
C GLY A 234 11.82 7.93 25.23
N VAL A 235 10.99 7.59 24.25
CA VAL A 235 9.80 8.39 23.88
C VAL A 235 8.71 8.16 24.93
N SER A 236 8.10 9.24 25.41
CA SER A 236 6.91 9.17 26.26
C SER A 236 5.69 8.91 25.37
N VAL A 237 5.07 7.74 25.56
CA VAL A 237 3.85 7.35 24.86
C VAL A 237 2.77 7.11 25.91
N ILE A 238 1.76 7.98 25.92
CA ILE A 238 0.69 8.00 26.91
C ILE A 238 -0.60 7.62 26.21
N GLU A 239 -1.15 6.47 26.60
CA GLU A 239 -2.44 5.98 26.10
C GLU A 239 -3.58 6.77 26.75
N ASP A 240 -4.55 7.16 25.94
CA ASP A 240 -5.79 7.83 26.36
C ASP A 240 -7.00 7.06 25.81
N GLU A 241 -8.21 7.39 26.26
CA GLU A 241 -9.44 6.67 25.88
C GLU A 241 -9.72 6.72 24.37
N ASN A 242 -9.33 7.81 23.70
CA ASN A 242 -9.59 8.04 22.28
C ASN A 242 -8.31 8.37 21.48
N GLY A 243 -7.16 7.85 21.90
CA GLY A 243 -5.92 8.12 21.18
C GLY A 243 -4.65 7.90 21.97
N ILE A 244 -3.55 8.41 21.42
CA ILE A 244 -2.22 8.26 21.98
C ILE A 244 -1.49 9.59 21.93
N ARG A 245 -0.96 10.04 23.06
CA ARG A 245 -0.05 11.19 23.10
C ARG A 245 1.40 10.73 23.01
N VAL A 246 2.18 11.41 22.18
CA VAL A 246 3.61 11.11 21.96
C VAL A 246 4.45 12.36 22.20
N GLN A 247 5.44 12.24 23.09
CA GLN A 247 6.36 13.30 23.45
C GLN A 247 7.81 12.79 23.46
N ALA A 248 8.72 13.55 22.85
CA ALA A 248 10.15 13.22 22.82
C ALA A 248 11.02 14.42 23.27
N GLU A 249 11.16 14.58 24.58
CA GLU A 249 11.93 15.69 25.17
C GLU A 249 13.44 15.40 25.32
N GLN A 250 13.83 14.13 25.26
CA GLN A 250 15.19 13.66 25.52
C GLN A 250 15.83 13.10 24.24
N ALA A 251 17.16 12.98 24.27
CA ALA A 251 17.87 12.26 23.21
C ALA A 251 17.39 10.81 23.14
N LEU A 252 17.07 10.37 21.92
CA LEU A 252 16.56 9.03 21.65
C LEU A 252 17.67 8.01 21.74
N LYS A 253 17.41 6.85 22.34
CA LYS A 253 18.36 5.72 22.39
C LYS A 253 18.20 4.82 21.19
N SER A 254 19.29 4.23 20.71
CA SER A 254 19.24 3.17 19.69
C SER A 254 18.53 1.91 20.20
N VAL A 255 17.75 1.26 19.33
CA VAL A 255 17.08 -0.02 19.61
C VAL A 255 17.13 -0.95 18.40
N ASP A 256 17.17 -2.25 18.66
CA ASP A 256 17.06 -3.25 17.58
C ASP A 256 15.59 -3.56 17.28
N VAL A 257 15.29 -3.71 15.99
CA VAL A 257 13.94 -3.96 15.47
C VAL A 257 13.97 -5.18 14.56
N LYS A 258 13.05 -6.11 14.78
CA LYS A 258 12.84 -7.27 13.91
C LYS A 258 11.37 -7.33 13.52
N THR A 259 11.09 -7.23 12.22
CA THR A 259 9.72 -7.34 11.73
C THR A 259 9.26 -8.78 11.83
N LEU A 260 7.98 -9.00 12.15
CA LEU A 260 7.35 -10.30 12.32
C LEU A 260 5.84 -10.17 11.99
N PRO A 261 5.14 -11.27 11.67
CA PRO A 261 3.67 -11.27 11.63
C PRO A 261 3.08 -10.77 12.96
N HIS A 262 1.89 -10.15 12.92
CA HIS A 262 1.23 -9.64 14.12
C HIS A 262 1.06 -10.77 15.17
N PRO A 263 1.30 -10.51 16.48
CA PRO A 263 1.52 -9.22 17.16
C PRO A 263 2.97 -8.73 17.19
N GLY A 264 3.87 -9.27 16.37
CA GLY A 264 5.23 -8.77 16.24
C GLY A 264 5.32 -7.40 15.54
N PHE A 265 6.52 -6.82 15.49
CA PHE A 265 6.72 -5.49 14.92
C PHE A 265 6.31 -5.45 13.44
N PRO A 266 5.39 -4.55 13.04
CA PRO A 266 4.83 -4.58 11.70
C PRO A 266 5.83 -4.07 10.66
N THR A 267 6.02 -4.83 9.59
CA THR A 267 6.87 -4.44 8.45
C THR A 267 6.47 -3.10 7.85
N ASP A 268 5.19 -2.71 7.92
CA ASP A 268 4.72 -1.42 7.41
C ASP A 268 5.17 -0.19 8.21
N MET A 269 5.73 -0.39 9.41
CA MET A 269 6.38 0.64 10.22
C MET A 269 7.90 0.59 10.15
N GLN A 270 8.49 -0.37 9.42
CA GLN A 270 9.92 -0.60 9.41
C GLN A 270 10.69 0.61 8.85
N SER A 271 10.25 1.17 7.72
CA SER A 271 10.91 2.32 7.08
C SER A 271 10.84 3.58 7.94
N GLN A 272 9.68 3.86 8.54
CA GLN A 272 9.45 5.02 9.40
C GLN A 272 10.28 4.90 10.69
N MET A 273 10.29 3.71 11.30
CA MET A 273 11.15 3.45 12.46
C MET A 273 12.63 3.60 12.11
N MET A 274 13.06 3.14 10.93
CA MET A 274 14.43 3.36 10.46
C MET A 274 14.77 4.85 10.38
N ALA A 275 13.85 5.70 9.92
CA ALA A 275 14.05 7.15 9.91
C ALA A 275 14.33 7.70 11.33
N LEU A 276 13.56 7.24 12.32
CA LEU A 276 13.78 7.61 13.73
C LEU A 276 15.13 7.12 14.25
N LEU A 277 15.54 5.90 13.89
CA LEU A 277 16.81 5.31 14.31
C LEU A 277 18.02 6.09 13.78
N MET A 278 17.94 6.72 12.59
CA MET A 278 19.04 7.53 12.03
C MET A 278 19.46 8.67 12.96
N VAL A 279 18.53 9.21 13.75
CA VAL A 279 18.78 10.35 14.66
C VAL A 279 18.93 9.92 16.12
N SER A 280 18.73 8.64 16.43
CA SER A 280 18.94 8.08 17.78
C SER A 280 20.42 7.94 18.14
N GLU A 281 20.80 7.98 19.40
CA GLU A 281 22.16 7.78 19.87
C GLU A 281 22.54 6.29 19.88
N GLY A 282 23.53 5.91 19.09
CA GLY A 282 24.08 4.55 19.04
C GLY A 282 23.89 3.86 17.69
N THR A 283 24.15 2.57 17.65
CA THR A 283 23.96 1.73 16.47
C THR A 283 22.75 0.83 16.68
N SER A 284 21.89 0.75 15.67
CA SER A 284 20.67 -0.07 15.68
C SER A 284 20.72 -1.12 14.58
N VAL A 285 20.09 -2.26 14.81
CA VAL A 285 19.93 -3.32 13.82
C VAL A 285 18.46 -3.47 13.46
N VAL A 286 18.14 -3.35 12.17
CA VAL A 286 16.80 -3.56 11.62
C VAL A 286 16.80 -4.84 10.78
N THR A 287 16.08 -5.87 11.21
CA THR A 287 15.93 -7.13 10.47
C THR A 287 14.51 -7.25 9.90
N GLU A 288 14.40 -7.35 8.58
CA GLU A 288 13.12 -7.52 7.88
C GLU A 288 12.88 -9.00 7.58
N THR A 289 11.85 -9.64 8.16
CA THR A 289 11.54 -11.07 7.96
C THR A 289 10.33 -11.34 7.07
N VAL A 290 9.51 -10.32 6.77
CA VAL A 290 8.29 -10.44 5.99
C VAL A 290 8.57 -10.25 4.49
N PHE A 291 9.35 -9.24 4.12
CA PHE A 291 9.65 -8.92 2.71
C PHE A 291 11.15 -8.97 2.39
N GLU A 292 11.54 -9.65 1.32
CA GLU A 292 12.95 -9.90 1.01
C GLU A 292 13.75 -8.62 0.69
N ASN A 293 13.12 -7.65 0.01
CA ASN A 293 13.81 -6.49 -0.57
C ASN A 293 13.16 -5.16 -0.13
N ARG A 294 12.75 -5.04 1.14
CA ARG A 294 12.11 -3.81 1.65
C ARG A 294 13.10 -2.81 2.24
N PHE A 295 14.25 -2.60 1.60
CA PHE A 295 15.25 -1.59 2.00
C PHE A 295 15.56 -0.56 0.89
N MET A 296 14.71 -0.45 -0.14
CA MET A 296 14.92 0.49 -1.25
C MET A 296 15.05 1.95 -0.81
N HIS A 297 14.41 2.33 0.29
CA HIS A 297 14.50 3.67 0.90
C HIS A 297 15.89 4.00 1.47
N VAL A 298 16.76 3.02 1.70
CA VAL A 298 18.10 3.23 2.27
C VAL A 298 18.99 4.06 1.33
N GLU A 299 18.89 3.84 0.01
CA GLU A 299 19.62 4.65 -0.98
C GLU A 299 19.19 6.13 -0.92
N GLU A 300 17.91 6.37 -0.69
CA GLU A 300 17.34 7.72 -0.58
C GLU A 300 17.70 8.38 0.76
N PHE A 301 17.71 7.63 1.87
CA PHE A 301 18.24 8.12 3.15
C PHE A 301 19.72 8.46 3.08
N THR A 302 20.51 7.74 2.29
CA THR A 302 21.93 8.06 2.08
C THR A 302 22.13 9.46 1.47
N LYS A 303 21.20 9.91 0.61
CA LYS A 303 21.21 11.29 0.07
C LYS A 303 20.98 12.34 1.16
N LEU A 304 20.23 11.99 2.21
CA LEU A 304 20.05 12.78 3.43
C LEU A 304 21.23 12.63 4.41
N GLN A 305 22.37 12.08 3.97
CA GLN A 305 23.58 11.82 4.77
C GLN A 305 23.46 10.68 5.79
N ALA A 306 22.45 9.80 5.68
CA ALA A 306 22.33 8.64 6.55
C ALA A 306 23.48 7.63 6.38
N HIS A 307 23.90 7.02 7.49
CA HIS A 307 24.93 5.98 7.51
C HIS A 307 24.30 4.62 7.79
N ILE A 308 23.91 3.93 6.72
CA ILE A 308 23.21 2.64 6.81
C ILE A 308 23.93 1.62 5.94
N LYS A 309 24.22 0.44 6.51
CA LYS A 309 24.77 -0.70 5.77
C LYS A 309 23.75 -1.83 5.72
N VAL A 310 23.36 -2.24 4.51
CA VAL A 310 22.46 -3.39 4.31
C VAL A 310 23.27 -4.65 4.02
N GLU A 311 22.97 -5.73 4.72
CA GLU A 311 23.54 -7.06 4.51
C GLU A 311 22.42 -8.11 4.54
N GLY A 312 22.04 -8.58 3.34
CA GLY A 312 20.90 -9.47 3.16
C GLY A 312 19.61 -8.83 3.67
N ARG A 313 19.03 -9.40 4.72
CA ARG A 313 17.76 -8.96 5.32
C ARG A 313 17.93 -8.06 6.55
N THR A 314 19.14 -7.57 6.77
CA THR A 314 19.49 -6.77 7.94
C THR A 314 20.10 -5.45 7.50
N ALA A 315 19.67 -4.36 8.11
CA ALA A 315 20.25 -3.05 7.96
C ALA A 315 20.86 -2.61 9.31
N ILE A 316 22.13 -2.22 9.28
CA ILE A 316 22.85 -1.65 10.41
C ILE A 316 22.79 -0.13 10.25
N VAL A 317 22.07 0.53 11.16
CA VAL A 317 21.84 1.98 11.16
C VAL A 317 22.77 2.62 12.18
N SER A 318 23.68 3.47 11.71
CA SER A 318 24.52 4.28 12.61
C SER A 318 23.79 5.57 12.93
N GLY A 319 23.29 5.68 14.16
CA GLY A 319 22.53 6.81 14.64
C GLY A 319 23.40 8.04 14.95
N GLY A 320 22.77 9.10 15.47
CA GLY A 320 23.40 10.39 15.73
C GLY A 320 23.71 11.16 14.45
N THR A 321 23.05 10.79 13.34
CA THR A 321 23.26 11.41 12.04
C THR A 321 22.66 12.80 12.03
N LYS A 322 23.44 13.79 11.58
CA LYS A 322 22.92 15.10 11.19
C LYS A 322 22.40 15.01 9.77
N LEU A 323 21.08 14.85 9.63
CA LEU A 323 20.44 14.77 8.33
C LEU A 323 20.53 16.12 7.61
N VAL A 324 20.78 16.10 6.31
CA VAL A 324 20.87 17.31 5.46
C VAL A 324 19.86 17.19 4.33
N GLY A 325 19.17 18.28 4.04
CA GLY A 325 18.14 18.32 3.01
C GLY A 325 18.67 17.97 1.61
N ALA A 326 17.90 17.19 0.87
CA ALA A 326 18.25 16.72 -0.46
C ALA A 326 17.02 16.42 -1.32
N LYS A 327 17.23 16.19 -2.62
CA LYS A 327 16.20 15.64 -3.51
C LYS A 327 16.17 14.11 -3.37
N VAL A 328 15.02 13.58 -2.97
CA VAL A 328 14.78 12.14 -2.76
C VAL A 328 13.53 11.69 -3.52
N CYS A 329 13.41 10.38 -3.75
CA CYS A 329 12.30 9.79 -4.48
C CYS A 329 11.65 8.66 -3.68
N ALA A 330 10.33 8.75 -3.45
CA ALA A 330 9.58 7.67 -2.83
C ALA A 330 9.57 6.43 -3.74
N THR A 331 10.05 5.30 -3.24
CA THR A 331 10.09 4.01 -3.97
C THR A 331 8.85 3.16 -3.74
N ASP A 332 8.17 3.37 -2.61
CA ASP A 332 6.94 2.71 -2.22
C ASP A 332 6.17 3.57 -1.20
N LEU A 333 4.96 3.11 -0.87
CA LEU A 333 4.03 3.81 0.02
C LEU A 333 4.63 4.19 1.37
N ARG A 334 5.29 3.23 2.06
CA ARG A 334 5.78 3.45 3.43
C ARG A 334 7.18 4.09 3.42
N ALA A 335 7.99 3.78 2.40
CA ALA A 335 9.24 4.50 2.12
C ALA A 335 9.01 6.02 1.94
N GLY A 336 8.00 6.42 1.16
CA GLY A 336 7.71 7.83 0.94
C GLY A 336 7.36 8.57 2.23
N ALA A 337 6.52 7.99 3.08
CA ALA A 337 6.21 8.56 4.40
C ALA A 337 7.44 8.62 5.31
N ALA A 338 8.32 7.62 5.25
CA ALA A 338 9.57 7.62 6.01
C ALA A 338 10.56 8.71 5.55
N LEU A 339 10.65 8.97 4.23
CA LEU A 339 11.42 10.08 3.67
C LEU A 339 10.88 11.43 4.12
N ILE A 340 9.56 11.60 4.15
CA ILE A 340 8.93 12.81 4.68
C ILE A 340 9.28 12.98 6.15
N CYS A 341 9.16 11.93 6.98
CA CYS A 341 9.55 12.01 8.39
C CYS A 341 11.02 12.39 8.58
N ALA A 342 11.94 11.79 7.81
CA ALA A 342 13.36 12.13 7.85
C ALA A 342 13.62 13.58 7.44
N ALA A 343 12.93 14.07 6.40
CA ALA A 343 13.04 15.44 5.92
C ALA A 343 12.60 16.48 6.96
N LEU A 344 11.61 16.18 7.80
CA LEU A 344 11.19 17.07 8.91
C LEU A 344 12.32 17.33 9.92
N ARG A 345 13.34 16.47 9.97
CA ARG A 345 14.50 16.59 10.86
C ARG A 345 15.79 17.02 10.15
N ALA A 346 15.77 17.12 8.82
CA ALA A 346 16.95 17.46 8.04
C ALA A 346 17.25 18.96 8.08
N ASP A 347 18.54 19.32 8.12
CA ASP A 347 18.99 20.69 7.99
C ASP A 347 18.89 21.13 6.51
N GLY A 348 18.09 22.15 6.24
CA GLY A 348 17.87 22.70 4.88
C GLY A 348 16.62 22.13 4.19
N GLU A 349 16.46 22.44 2.91
CA GLU A 349 15.28 22.05 2.13
C GLU A 349 15.41 20.64 1.54
N SER A 350 14.36 19.83 1.67
CA SER A 350 14.26 18.52 1.02
C SER A 350 13.11 18.50 0.02
N GLU A 351 13.35 17.90 -1.16
CA GLU A 351 12.33 17.71 -2.18
C GLU A 351 12.01 16.21 -2.31
N VAL A 352 10.79 15.81 -1.96
CA VAL A 352 10.34 14.42 -2.05
C VAL A 352 9.51 14.24 -3.31
N THR A 353 10.04 13.49 -4.28
CA THR A 353 9.36 13.10 -5.52
C THR A 353 8.73 11.70 -5.40
N GLY A 354 7.96 11.26 -6.40
CA GLY A 354 7.30 9.94 -6.36
C GLY A 354 6.08 9.89 -5.43
N ILE A 355 5.50 11.04 -5.08
CA ILE A 355 4.42 11.18 -4.08
C ILE A 355 3.14 10.41 -4.38
N HIS A 356 2.91 10.02 -5.63
CA HIS A 356 1.81 9.10 -5.99
C HIS A 356 1.89 7.76 -5.25
N HIS A 357 3.06 7.34 -4.77
CA HIS A 357 3.17 6.19 -3.87
C HIS A 357 2.56 6.46 -2.49
N VAL A 358 2.74 7.67 -1.96
CA VAL A 358 2.24 8.11 -0.64
C VAL A 358 0.72 8.27 -0.67
N ASP A 359 0.19 8.84 -1.75
CA ASP A 359 -1.26 9.08 -1.96
C ASP A 359 -2.10 7.78 -1.94
N ARG A 360 -1.47 6.61 -2.11
CA ARG A 360 -2.13 5.30 -2.02
C ARG A 360 -2.49 4.89 -0.60
N GLY A 361 -1.94 5.53 0.44
CA GLY A 361 -2.14 5.08 1.81
C GLY A 361 -1.98 6.14 2.90
N TYR A 362 -1.97 7.43 2.55
CA TYR A 362 -2.09 8.53 3.50
C TYR A 362 -3.03 9.61 2.95
N VAL A 363 -4.00 10.03 3.75
CA VAL A 363 -4.95 11.08 3.38
C VAL A 363 -4.44 12.42 3.89
N ARG A 364 -4.20 13.36 2.97
CA ARG A 364 -3.82 14.75 3.31
C ARG A 364 -2.61 14.84 4.26
N LEU A 365 -1.59 14.01 4.02
CA LEU A 365 -0.41 13.92 4.89
C LEU A 365 0.27 15.29 5.06
N THR A 366 0.44 16.01 3.96
CA THR A 366 1.05 17.35 3.93
C THR A 366 0.26 18.34 4.78
N GLU A 367 -1.07 18.40 4.60
CA GLU A 367 -1.92 19.32 5.33
C GLU A 367 -1.95 19.01 6.82
N LYS A 368 -2.06 17.73 7.19
CA LYS A 368 -2.02 17.28 8.59
C LYS A 368 -0.69 17.63 9.26
N LEU A 369 0.44 17.41 8.59
CA LEU A 369 1.77 17.78 9.12
C LEU A 369 1.95 19.30 9.22
N ALA A 370 1.49 20.06 8.23
CA ALA A 370 1.52 21.52 8.27
C ALA A 370 0.66 22.07 9.43
N ALA A 371 -0.50 21.46 9.70
CA ALA A 371 -1.35 21.81 10.84
C ALA A 371 -0.67 21.56 12.20
N LEU A 372 0.30 20.62 12.25
CA LEU A 372 1.14 20.36 13.42
C LEU A 372 2.36 21.32 13.51
N GLY A 373 2.52 22.23 12.55
CA GLY A 373 3.59 23.24 12.53
C GLY A 373 4.80 22.91 11.66
N ALA A 374 4.75 21.83 10.86
CA ALA A 374 5.82 21.55 9.90
C ALA A 374 5.83 22.58 8.76
N ASP A 375 7.02 23.05 8.36
CA ASP A 375 7.21 23.82 7.13
C ASP A 375 7.25 22.86 5.93
N ILE A 376 6.07 22.47 5.45
CA ILE A 376 5.89 21.51 4.37
C ILE A 376 4.79 21.99 3.42
N ARG A 377 5.03 21.83 2.12
CA ARG A 377 4.06 22.15 1.07
C ARG A 377 4.15 21.17 -0.08
N ARG A 378 3.01 20.90 -0.71
CA ARG A 378 2.94 20.16 -1.97
C ARG A 378 2.99 21.18 -3.10
N VAL A 379 3.93 20.99 -4.03
CA VAL A 379 4.11 21.86 -5.21
C VAL A 379 3.88 21.04 -6.47
N GLU A 380 3.31 21.67 -7.50
CA GLU A 380 3.31 21.08 -8.84
C GLU A 380 4.74 21.13 -9.40
N ALA A 381 5.15 20.07 -10.08
CA ALA A 381 6.43 20.10 -10.78
C ALA A 381 6.34 21.17 -11.88
N GLU A 382 7.21 22.16 -11.84
CA GLU A 382 7.40 23.02 -13.00
C GLU A 382 7.80 22.11 -14.17
N PRO A 383 7.20 22.27 -15.37
CA PRO A 383 7.62 21.51 -16.53
C PRO A 383 9.12 21.73 -16.69
N ALA A 384 9.89 20.64 -16.72
CA ALA A 384 11.31 20.71 -16.96
C ALA A 384 11.52 21.49 -18.26
N VAL A 385 11.94 22.75 -18.14
CA VAL A 385 12.41 23.50 -19.29
C VAL A 385 13.63 22.73 -19.75
N ASP A 386 13.56 22.13 -20.93
CA ASP A 386 14.70 21.47 -21.55
C ASP A 386 15.82 22.52 -21.66
N ALA A 387 16.70 22.53 -20.66
CA ALA A 387 17.91 23.36 -20.60
C ALA A 387 18.95 22.92 -21.63
N VAL A 388 18.50 22.37 -22.75
CA VAL A 388 19.28 21.95 -23.90
C VAL A 388 19.10 22.95 -25.05
N GLU A 389 17.98 23.69 -25.14
CA GLU A 389 17.82 24.70 -26.21
C GLU A 389 18.63 25.97 -25.95
N GLU A 390 18.71 26.47 -24.71
CA GLU A 390 19.52 27.67 -24.41
C GLU A 390 21.03 27.42 -24.53
N ALA A 391 21.51 26.21 -24.22
CA ALA A 391 22.92 25.85 -24.39
C ALA A 391 23.31 25.66 -25.87
N VAL A 392 22.39 25.15 -26.71
CA VAL A 392 22.63 24.95 -28.14
C VAL A 392 22.56 26.26 -28.93
N VAL A 393 21.66 27.18 -28.55
CA VAL A 393 21.59 28.52 -29.17
C VAL A 393 22.81 29.37 -28.82
N THR A 394 23.35 29.23 -27.60
CA THR A 394 24.56 29.96 -27.20
C THR A 394 25.83 29.41 -27.89
N MET A 395 25.90 28.11 -28.18
CA MET A 395 27.03 27.51 -28.91
C MET A 395 27.01 27.72 -30.43
N LEU A 396 25.84 27.94 -31.03
CA LEU A 396 25.71 28.21 -32.47
C LEU A 396 25.81 29.71 -32.83
N GLY A 397 25.75 30.61 -31.85
CA GLY A 397 25.91 32.06 -32.05
C GLY A 397 27.34 32.52 -32.38
N ASP A 398 28.36 31.72 -32.08
CA ASP A 398 29.78 32.08 -32.21
C ASP A 398 30.43 31.66 -33.55
N LEU A 399 29.67 31.12 -34.50
CA LEU A 399 30.14 30.80 -35.85
C LEU A 399 29.43 31.68 -36.89
N GLY A 400 29.87 32.94 -36.97
CA GLY A 400 29.50 33.83 -38.07
C GLY A 400 30.19 33.45 -39.38
N ALA A 401 29.41 33.28 -40.45
CA ALA A 401 29.73 33.78 -41.80
C ALA A 401 28.51 33.65 -42.74
N ASP A 402 27.83 34.77 -42.93
CA ASP A 402 27.55 35.38 -44.24
C ASP A 402 26.91 34.51 -45.35
N VAL A 403 25.57 34.57 -45.49
CA VAL A 403 24.90 34.51 -46.81
C VAL A 403 23.66 35.42 -46.84
N ASP A 404 23.64 36.20 -47.92
CA ASP A 404 22.74 37.26 -48.40
C ASP A 404 21.21 37.19 -48.21
N LYS A 405 20.65 38.41 -48.23
CA LYS A 405 19.23 38.80 -48.18
C LYS A 405 18.39 38.31 -49.38
N LYS A 406 17.13 37.92 -49.12
CA LYS A 406 15.89 38.64 -49.56
C LYS A 406 14.60 37.96 -49.07
N PRO A 407 13.52 38.72 -48.77
CA PRO A 407 12.23 38.18 -48.34
C PRO A 407 11.28 37.95 -49.53
N VAL A 408 10.46 36.90 -49.47
CA VAL A 408 9.28 36.76 -50.35
C VAL A 408 8.05 36.40 -49.52
N ILE A 409 6.96 37.05 -49.94
CA ILE A 409 5.67 37.27 -49.32
C ILE A 409 4.69 36.13 -49.68
N ALA A 410 3.92 35.73 -48.65
CA ALA A 410 2.50 35.36 -48.59
C ALA A 410 1.89 34.11 -49.26
N ALA A 411 0.88 33.66 -48.49
CA ALA A 411 -0.48 33.30 -48.88
C ALA A 411 -0.81 31.82 -49.16
N SER A 412 -1.37 31.22 -48.10
CA SER A 412 -2.65 30.49 -48.04
C SER A 412 -3.02 29.49 -49.15
N ALA A 413 -3.30 28.24 -48.71
CA ALA A 413 -4.60 27.59 -48.95
C ALA A 413 -4.72 26.31 -48.08
N LYS A 414 -5.75 26.25 -47.24
CA LYS A 414 -6.45 25.01 -46.85
C LYS A 414 -7.61 24.81 -47.85
N PRO A 415 -8.36 23.68 -47.88
CA PRO A 415 -8.05 22.29 -47.47
C PRO A 415 -8.47 21.25 -48.55
N ALA A 416 -8.02 19.99 -48.48
CA ALA A 416 -8.81 18.84 -48.94
C ALA A 416 -8.27 17.49 -48.44
N ASP A 417 -9.22 16.72 -47.97
CA ASP A 417 -9.30 15.33 -47.52
C ASP A 417 -8.51 14.27 -48.33
N SER A 418 -7.87 13.32 -47.64
CA SER A 418 -8.09 11.86 -47.84
C SER A 418 -7.05 10.99 -47.10
N SER A 419 -7.57 10.11 -46.26
CA SER A 419 -7.08 8.77 -45.91
C SER A 419 -5.58 8.49 -45.82
N LYS A 420 -5.09 8.18 -44.61
CA LYS A 420 -4.54 6.86 -44.26
C LYS A 420 -4.29 6.74 -42.75
N ARG A 421 -4.72 5.60 -42.22
CA ARG A 421 -4.34 5.05 -40.92
C ARG A 421 -2.83 4.83 -40.95
N ASP A 422 -2.14 5.10 -39.85
CA ASP A 422 -1.35 4.04 -39.21
C ASP A 422 -1.16 4.29 -37.72
N LYS A 423 -1.48 3.21 -36.99
CA LYS A 423 -1.10 2.95 -35.62
C LYS A 423 0.32 2.40 -35.69
N ASP A 424 1.26 2.93 -34.93
CA ASP A 424 2.43 2.16 -34.53
C ASP A 424 2.54 2.16 -33.00
N VAL A 425 1.74 1.23 -32.45
CA VAL A 425 2.01 0.59 -31.16
C VAL A 425 3.21 -0.32 -31.41
N ALA A 426 4.34 -0.04 -30.77
CA ALA A 426 5.45 -1.00 -30.75
C ALA A 426 5.00 -2.27 -30.00
N VAL A 427 4.68 -3.31 -30.77
CA VAL A 427 4.40 -4.67 -30.28
C VAL A 427 5.74 -5.40 -30.20
N LEU A 428 6.21 -5.68 -28.99
CA LEU A 428 7.28 -6.63 -28.76
C LEU A 428 6.66 -8.02 -28.51
N LYS A 429 6.79 -8.92 -29.49
CA LYS A 429 6.53 -10.36 -29.33
C LYS A 429 7.84 -11.04 -28.95
N ALA A 430 7.90 -11.62 -27.76
CA ALA A 430 8.98 -12.53 -27.37
C ALA A 430 8.42 -13.96 -27.32
N GLN A 431 9.05 -14.88 -28.06
CA GLN A 431 8.87 -16.33 -27.90
C GLN A 431 9.90 -16.86 -26.89
N PRO A 432 9.55 -17.86 -26.07
CA PRO A 432 10.50 -18.45 -25.13
C PRO A 432 11.44 -19.44 -25.83
N THR A 433 12.74 -19.30 -25.59
CA THR A 433 13.75 -20.35 -25.86
C THR A 433 14.35 -20.83 -24.57
N TRP A 434 13.77 -21.86 -23.96
CA TRP A 434 14.54 -22.92 -23.29
C TRP A 434 13.62 -24.10 -22.94
N ALA A 435 14.19 -25.29 -23.13
CA ALA A 435 13.62 -26.62 -22.86
C ALA A 435 13.80 -27.02 -21.39
#